data_AF-A0A3C0E0G7-F1
#
_entry.id   AF-A0A3C0E0G7-F1
#
_cell.length_a   1.000
_cell.length_b   1.000
_cell.length_c   1.000
_cell.angle_alpha   90.00
_cell.angle_beta   90.00
_cell.angle_gamma   90.00
#
_symmetry.space_group_name_H-M   'P 1'
#
loop_
_entity.id
_entity.type
_entity.pdbx_description
1 polymer ?
#
loop_
_entity_poly.entity_id
_entity_poly.type
_entity_poly.pdbx_seq_one_letter_code
_entity_poly.pdbx_strand_id
1 'polypeptide(L)'
;GGFYVLEEGSSLCTVTHQTQDVCDFPSEVSSHEGTGFFDVTWTQVGTLWEDMNEAPQWQTINDAPWTMSLSWQDQSLCETTIGVAYSPLHGDLDTDGHVGVSDLFLVLEELGCMGACNADLDNDHTVGIVDLMSFLASFGETCGQ
;
A
#
# COMPACT_ATOMS: atom_id res chain seq x y z
N GLY A 1 -19.97 23.88 13.44
CA GLY A 1 -18.71 24.34 12.83
C GLY A 1 -17.66 24.32 13.90
N GLY A 2 -16.74 23.36 13.85
CA GLY A 2 -15.55 23.37 14.71
C GLY A 2 -14.54 24.33 14.11
N PHE A 3 -13.92 25.17 14.95
CA PHE A 3 -12.78 25.98 14.54
C PHE A 3 -11.52 25.16 14.80
N TYR A 4 -10.67 25.01 13.79
CA TYR A 4 -9.32 24.49 13.98
C TYR A 4 -8.43 25.66 14.43
N VAL A 5 -7.96 25.62 15.67
CA VAL A 5 -6.99 26.59 16.18
C VAL A 5 -5.61 25.98 15.97
N LEU A 6 -4.82 26.58 15.09
CA LEU A 6 -3.41 26.25 14.93
C LEU A 6 -2.63 26.97 16.03
N GLU A 7 -1.89 26.23 16.87
CA GLU A 7 -0.94 26.84 17.79
C GLU A 7 0.37 27.12 17.05
N GLU A 8 0.93 28.33 17.22
CA GLU A 8 2.25 28.65 16.68
C GLU A 8 3.29 27.63 17.17
N GLY A 9 4.04 27.04 16.23
CA GLY A 9 5.04 26.01 16.51
C GLY A 9 4.53 24.57 16.48
N SER A 10 3.23 24.35 16.26
CA SER A 10 2.67 23.01 16.02
C SER A 10 2.57 22.71 14.52
N SER A 11 3.03 21.53 14.10
CA SER A 11 2.88 21.02 12.72
C SER A 11 1.69 20.08 12.66
N LEU A 12 0.86 20.21 11.62
CA LEU A 12 -0.20 19.23 11.33
C LEU A 12 0.36 17.89 10.84
N CYS A 13 1.55 17.92 10.25
CA CYS A 13 2.34 16.75 9.92
C CYS A 13 3.25 16.47 11.13
N THR A 14 2.77 15.68 12.09
CA THR A 14 3.57 15.35 13.30
C THR A 14 4.77 14.45 12.99
N VAL A 15 4.76 13.81 11.82
CA VAL A 15 5.84 12.96 11.32
C VAL A 15 6.22 13.45 9.92
N THR A 16 7.51 13.63 9.67
CA THR A 16 8.03 14.10 8.36
C THR A 16 8.35 12.97 7.39
N HIS A 17 8.49 11.75 7.90
CA HIS A 17 8.75 10.54 7.12
C HIS A 17 7.92 9.39 7.68
N GLN A 18 7.07 8.82 6.84
CA GLN A 18 6.19 7.72 7.18
C GLN A 18 6.40 6.56 6.21
N THR A 19 5.97 5.39 6.62
CA THR A 19 5.91 4.21 5.78
C THR A 19 4.49 3.67 5.86
N GLN A 20 3.88 3.46 4.71
CA GLN A 20 2.56 2.83 4.59
C GLN A 20 2.79 1.36 4.25
N ASP A 21 2.32 0.47 5.13
CA ASP A 21 2.25 -0.95 4.84
C ASP A 21 1.05 -1.19 3.90
N VAL A 22 1.32 -1.78 2.73
CA VAL A 22 0.30 -2.20 1.76
C VAL A 22 0.44 -3.70 1.50
N CYS A 23 -0.66 -4.35 1.20
CA CYS A 23 -0.72 -5.79 0.92
C CYS A 23 -1.29 -6.09 -0.46
N ASP A 24 -1.67 -5.04 -1.21
CA ASP A 24 -2.24 -5.10 -2.55
C ASP A 24 -1.60 -4.05 -3.47
N PHE A 25 -1.73 -4.25 -4.77
CA PHE A 25 -1.44 -3.20 -5.76
C PHE A 25 -2.48 -3.21 -6.90
N PRO A 26 -2.89 -2.02 -7.42
CA PRO A 26 -2.52 -0.69 -6.94
C PRO A 26 -3.21 -0.33 -5.62
N SER A 27 -2.51 0.39 -4.75
CA SER A 27 -3.00 0.77 -3.42
C SER A 27 -2.96 2.29 -3.23
N GLU A 28 -4.00 2.88 -2.65
CA GLU A 28 -4.10 4.33 -2.48
C GLU A 28 -3.09 4.84 -1.43
N VAL A 29 -2.41 5.96 -1.72
CA VAL A 29 -1.50 6.57 -0.75
C VAL A 29 -2.33 7.20 0.35
N SER A 30 -2.21 6.68 1.58
CA SER A 30 -3.01 7.15 2.70
C SER A 30 -2.66 8.59 3.05
N SER A 31 -3.60 9.51 2.85
CA SER A 31 -3.45 10.89 3.32
C SER A 31 -3.42 10.92 4.86
N HIS A 32 -2.69 11.87 5.43
CA HIS A 32 -2.66 12.05 6.88
C HIS A 32 -4.06 12.43 7.41
N GLU A 33 -4.50 11.80 8.50
CA GLU A 33 -5.77 12.15 9.17
C GLU A 33 -5.83 13.65 9.50
N GLY A 34 -6.93 14.32 9.16
CA GLY A 34 -7.14 15.73 9.49
C GLY A 34 -6.76 16.75 8.42
N THR A 35 -6.61 16.36 7.15
CA THR A 35 -6.41 17.31 6.03
C THR A 35 -7.57 18.31 5.85
N GLY A 36 -8.81 17.93 6.19
CA GLY A 36 -9.92 18.84 6.43
C GLY A 36 -10.13 19.93 5.36
N PHE A 37 -9.88 21.18 5.72
CA PHE A 37 -10.07 22.37 4.85
C PHE A 37 -8.76 22.87 4.21
N PHE A 38 -7.67 22.12 4.35
CA PHE A 38 -6.36 22.48 3.81
C PHE A 38 -6.23 22.00 2.37
N ASP A 39 -5.51 22.77 1.57
CA ASP A 39 -5.14 22.38 0.22
C ASP A 39 -4.06 21.29 0.32
N VAL A 40 -4.33 20.14 -0.29
CA VAL A 40 -3.40 19.00 -0.32
C VAL A 40 -2.82 18.90 -1.72
N THR A 41 -1.50 18.86 -1.82
CA THR A 41 -0.80 18.55 -3.06
C THR A 41 0.14 17.38 -2.86
N TRP A 42 0.32 16.60 -3.93
CA TRP A 42 1.18 15.43 -3.94
C TRP A 42 2.29 15.62 -4.96
N THR A 43 3.52 15.28 -4.57
CA THR A 43 4.66 15.28 -5.49
C THR A 43 5.43 13.97 -5.37
N GLN A 44 5.97 13.48 -6.48
CA GLN A 44 6.86 12.32 -6.52
C GLN A 44 8.10 12.69 -7.32
N VAL A 45 9.28 12.60 -6.69
CA VAL A 45 10.56 12.96 -7.31
C VAL A 45 10.53 14.36 -7.96
N GLY A 46 9.84 15.31 -7.33
CA GLY A 46 9.70 16.69 -7.81
C GLY A 46 8.69 16.91 -8.94
N THR A 47 7.93 15.89 -9.35
CA THR A 47 6.81 16.01 -10.29
C THR A 47 5.50 16.12 -9.51
N LEU A 48 4.65 17.09 -9.85
CA LEU A 48 3.34 17.27 -9.24
C LEU A 48 2.35 16.23 -9.77
N TRP A 49 1.56 15.65 -8.89
CA TRP A 49 0.39 14.85 -9.25
C TRP A 49 -0.75 15.78 -9.68
N GLU A 50 -1.28 15.56 -10.88
CA GLU A 50 -2.23 16.48 -11.51
C GLU A 50 -3.70 16.13 -11.23
N ASP A 51 -3.99 14.93 -10.70
CA ASP A 51 -5.35 14.61 -10.28
C ASP A 51 -5.62 15.20 -8.89
N MET A 52 -6.43 16.27 -8.87
CA MET A 52 -6.77 16.95 -7.63
C MET A 52 -7.93 16.29 -6.86
N ASN A 53 -8.58 15.28 -7.45
CA ASN A 53 -9.75 14.64 -6.83
C ASN A 53 -9.43 13.28 -6.20
N GLU A 54 -8.28 12.70 -6.52
CA GLU A 54 -7.87 11.38 -6.04
C GLU A 54 -6.43 11.43 -5.52
N ALA A 55 -6.18 10.74 -4.41
CA ALA A 55 -4.82 10.57 -3.94
C ALA A 55 -4.03 9.73 -4.98
N PRO A 56 -2.71 9.95 -5.11
CA PRO A 56 -1.90 9.07 -5.92
C PRO A 56 -1.97 7.64 -5.38
N GLN A 57 -1.59 6.69 -6.23
CA GLN A 57 -1.56 5.27 -5.87
C GLN A 57 -0.13 4.74 -5.93
N TRP A 58 0.18 3.82 -5.03
CA TRP A 58 1.26 2.87 -5.17
C TRP A 58 0.91 1.87 -6.27
N GLN A 59 1.77 1.75 -7.27
CA GLN A 59 1.68 0.75 -8.34
C GLN A 59 2.58 -0.45 -8.04
N THR A 60 3.70 -0.23 -7.36
CA THR A 60 4.66 -1.28 -6.98
C THR A 60 5.36 -0.95 -5.67
N ILE A 61 5.98 -1.97 -5.05
CA ILE A 61 6.86 -1.79 -3.87
C ILE A 61 8.12 -0.97 -4.14
N ASN A 62 8.51 -0.78 -5.41
CA ASN A 62 9.71 -0.03 -5.77
C ASN A 62 9.42 1.44 -6.11
N ASP A 63 8.17 1.86 -5.94
CA ASP A 63 7.77 3.24 -6.22
C ASP A 63 8.51 4.21 -5.31
N ALA A 64 8.90 5.36 -5.88
CA ALA A 64 9.55 6.41 -5.12
C ALA A 64 8.58 6.99 -4.07
N PRO A 65 9.08 7.43 -2.91
CA PRO A 65 8.23 8.03 -1.90
C PRO A 65 7.42 9.22 -2.43
N TRP A 66 6.17 9.31 -1.99
CA TRP A 66 5.29 10.44 -2.24
C TRP A 66 5.50 11.51 -1.17
N THR A 67 5.62 12.77 -1.56
CA THR A 67 5.61 13.91 -0.64
C THR A 67 4.24 14.57 -0.70
N MET A 68 3.53 14.51 0.44
CA MET A 68 2.30 15.25 0.68
C MET A 68 2.66 16.63 1.23
N SER A 69 2.10 17.68 0.65
CA SER A 69 2.24 19.06 1.15
C SER A 69 0.86 19.63 1.49
N LEU A 70 0.73 20.16 2.71
CA LEU A 70 -0.46 20.85 3.18
C LEU A 70 -0.25 22.36 3.13
N SER A 71 -1.21 23.08 2.55
CA SER A 71 -1.18 24.54 2.51
C SER A 71 -2.54 25.17 2.84
N TRP A 72 -2.51 26.45 3.17
CA TRP A 72 -3.70 27.28 3.37
C TRP A 72 -3.46 28.68 2.83
N GLN A 73 -4.28 29.12 1.86
CA GLN A 73 -4.12 30.44 1.23
C GLN A 73 -2.67 30.70 0.76
N ASP A 74 -2.09 29.74 0.03
CA ASP A 74 -0.71 29.76 -0.47
C ASP A 74 0.41 29.73 0.60
N GLN A 75 0.05 29.64 1.89
CA GLN A 75 1.02 29.41 2.95
C GLN A 75 1.24 27.90 3.16
N SER A 76 2.47 27.44 2.93
CA SER A 76 2.86 26.06 3.28
C SER A 76 2.80 25.87 4.79
N LEU A 77 2.06 24.86 5.22
CA LEU A 77 1.89 24.50 6.64
C LEU A 77 2.87 23.41 7.03
N CYS A 78 2.89 22.32 6.27
CA CYS A 78 3.82 21.22 6.48
C CYS A 78 3.94 20.32 5.26
N GLU A 79 4.96 19.49 5.27
CA GLU A 79 5.17 18.40 4.32
C GLU A 79 5.49 17.11 5.07
N THR A 80 5.08 15.98 4.48
CA THR A 80 5.50 14.65 4.92
C THR A 80 5.81 13.80 3.71
N THR A 81 6.87 13.01 3.82
CA THR A 81 7.22 12.01 2.83
C THR A 81 6.69 10.66 3.29
N ILE A 82 6.02 9.93 2.42
CA ILE A 82 5.44 8.62 2.69
C ILE A 82 6.12 7.65 1.73
N GLY A 83 6.77 6.62 2.27
CA GLY A 83 7.26 5.48 1.51
C GLY A 83 6.29 4.30 1.60
N VAL A 84 6.48 3.32 0.73
CA VAL A 84 5.71 2.08 0.73
C VAL A 84 6.52 0.94 1.35
N ALA A 85 5.85 0.10 2.14
CA ALA A 85 6.34 -1.20 2.56
C ALA A 85 5.33 -2.26 2.15
N TYR A 86 5.82 -3.42 1.69
CA TYR A 86 4.96 -4.50 1.22
C TYR A 86 4.83 -5.56 2.30
N SER A 87 3.60 -5.83 2.69
CA SER A 87 3.22 -6.85 3.68
C SER A 87 2.26 -7.82 3.01
N PRO A 88 2.75 -8.77 2.18
CA PRO A 88 1.90 -9.68 1.43
C PRO A 88 1.07 -10.58 2.35
N LEU A 89 -0.13 -10.92 1.91
CA LEU A 89 -0.89 -12.03 2.49
C LEU A 89 -0.27 -13.35 2.04
N HIS A 90 -0.22 -14.32 2.95
CA HIS A 90 0.27 -15.64 2.58
C HIS A 90 -0.71 -16.30 1.62
N GLY A 91 -0.26 -16.64 0.41
CA GLY A 91 -1.11 -17.25 -0.62
C GLY A 91 -1.85 -16.27 -1.53
N ASP A 92 -1.67 -14.96 -1.36
CA ASP A 92 -2.06 -13.95 -2.35
C ASP A 92 -0.94 -13.84 -3.39
N LEU A 93 -1.13 -14.52 -4.51
CA LEU A 93 -0.15 -14.73 -5.57
C LEU A 93 -0.32 -13.74 -6.73
N ASP A 94 -1.53 -13.20 -6.92
CA ASP A 94 -1.78 -12.15 -7.91
C ASP A 94 -1.68 -10.72 -7.33
N THR A 95 -1.52 -10.61 -6.01
CA THR A 95 -1.30 -9.38 -5.25
C THR A 95 -2.49 -8.42 -5.30
N ASP A 96 -3.70 -8.96 -5.42
CA ASP A 96 -4.95 -8.19 -5.44
C ASP A 96 -5.48 -7.85 -4.03
N GLY A 97 -4.79 -8.31 -2.97
CA GLY A 97 -5.17 -8.08 -1.59
C GLY A 97 -6.18 -9.06 -1.04
N HIS A 98 -6.47 -10.15 -1.75
CA HIS A 98 -7.40 -11.19 -1.32
C HIS A 98 -6.91 -12.58 -1.70
N VAL A 99 -6.76 -13.46 -0.69
CA VAL A 99 -6.44 -14.87 -0.95
C VAL A 99 -7.69 -15.59 -1.46
N GLY A 100 -7.84 -15.66 -2.79
CA GLY A 100 -9.07 -15.98 -3.48
C GLY A 100 -8.97 -17.07 -4.54
N VAL A 101 -10.00 -17.16 -5.38
CA VAL A 101 -10.06 -18.17 -6.46
C VAL A 101 -9.04 -17.87 -7.56
N SER A 102 -8.69 -16.60 -7.78
CA SER A 102 -7.66 -16.20 -8.73
C SER A 102 -6.30 -16.76 -8.34
N ASP A 103 -5.91 -16.66 -7.07
CA ASP A 103 -4.68 -17.28 -6.55
C ASP A 103 -4.70 -18.79 -6.64
N LEU A 104 -5.86 -19.42 -6.37
CA LEU A 104 -5.99 -20.87 -6.52
C LEU A 104 -5.68 -21.31 -7.95
N PHE A 105 -6.04 -20.52 -8.97
CA PHE A 105 -5.66 -20.83 -10.33
C PHE A 105 -4.14 -20.78 -10.53
N LEU A 106 -3.44 -19.81 -9.93
CA LEU A 106 -1.99 -19.73 -9.97
C LEU A 106 -1.32 -20.94 -9.26
N VAL A 107 -1.85 -21.37 -8.12
CA VAL A 107 -1.38 -22.61 -7.44
C VAL A 107 -1.55 -23.83 -8.35
N LEU A 108 -2.70 -23.95 -9.03
CA LEU A 108 -2.98 -25.09 -9.90
C LEU A 108 -2.18 -25.06 -11.21
N GLU A 109 -1.85 -23.88 -11.73
CA GLU A 109 -0.99 -23.71 -12.90
C GLU A 109 0.44 -24.19 -12.66
N GLU A 110 0.94 -24.03 -11.44
CA GLU A 110 2.29 -24.44 -11.06
C GLU A 110 2.34 -25.83 -10.40
N LEU A 111 1.22 -26.55 -10.25
CA LEU A 111 1.21 -27.86 -9.60
C LEU A 111 2.18 -28.86 -10.26
N GLY A 112 3.12 -29.39 -9.47
CA GLY A 112 4.20 -30.26 -9.94
C GLY A 112 5.45 -29.53 -10.46
N CYS A 113 5.47 -28.20 -10.40
CA CYS A 113 6.66 -27.38 -10.63
C CYS A 113 7.77 -27.74 -9.62
N MET A 114 9.03 -27.65 -10.06
CA MET A 114 10.22 -27.87 -9.24
C MET A 114 11.20 -26.72 -9.45
N GLY A 115 11.81 -26.21 -8.37
CA GLY A 115 12.79 -25.13 -8.41
C GLY A 115 12.20 -23.81 -7.91
N ALA A 116 12.33 -22.74 -8.70
CA ALA A 116 11.79 -21.42 -8.36
C ALA A 116 10.37 -21.28 -8.91
N CYS A 117 9.39 -21.75 -8.14
CA CYS A 117 7.97 -21.65 -8.42
C CYS A 117 7.37 -20.59 -7.48
N ASN A 118 6.44 -19.76 -7.96
CA ASN A 118 5.82 -18.73 -7.12
C ASN A 118 4.83 -19.33 -6.11
N ALA A 119 4.22 -20.47 -6.44
CA ALA A 119 3.26 -21.19 -5.60
C ALA A 119 3.91 -22.22 -4.65
N ASP A 120 5.24 -22.19 -4.47
CA ASP A 120 5.95 -22.97 -3.43
C ASP A 120 5.84 -22.23 -2.09
N LEU A 121 4.75 -22.49 -1.38
CA LEU A 121 4.34 -21.78 -0.18
C LEU A 121 5.01 -22.32 1.09
N ASP A 122 5.49 -23.57 1.07
CA ASP A 122 6.24 -24.16 2.18
C ASP A 122 7.76 -24.10 2.01
N ASN A 123 8.23 -23.65 0.84
CA ASN A 123 9.64 -23.50 0.45
C ASN A 123 10.40 -24.83 0.40
N ASP A 124 9.73 -25.92 0.02
CA ASP A 124 10.37 -27.23 -0.19
C ASP A 124 10.98 -27.41 -1.60
N HIS A 125 10.86 -26.39 -2.46
CA HIS A 125 11.26 -26.33 -3.87
C HIS A 125 10.36 -27.13 -4.83
N THR A 126 9.17 -27.55 -4.40
CA THR A 126 8.18 -28.23 -5.24
C THR A 126 6.78 -27.69 -4.94
N VAL A 127 5.98 -27.44 -5.98
CA VAL A 127 4.56 -27.14 -5.76
C VAL A 127 3.77 -28.44 -5.70
N GLY A 128 3.34 -28.81 -4.50
CA GLY A 128 2.65 -30.05 -4.20
C GLY A 128 1.36 -29.87 -3.41
N ILE A 129 0.93 -30.97 -2.80
CA ILE A 129 -0.28 -30.98 -1.96
C ILE A 129 -0.11 -30.17 -0.67
N VAL A 130 1.13 -30.04 -0.18
CA VAL A 130 1.42 -29.29 1.05
C VAL A 130 1.25 -27.79 0.79
N ASP A 131 1.67 -27.28 -0.37
CA ASP A 131 1.40 -25.91 -0.79
C ASP A 131 -0.09 -25.63 -0.95
N LEU A 132 -0.84 -26.54 -1.57
CA LEU A 132 -2.29 -26.40 -1.66
C LEU A 132 -2.95 -26.37 -0.27
N MET A 133 -2.48 -27.18 0.68
CA MET A 133 -2.97 -27.14 2.06
C MET A 133 -2.58 -25.85 2.77
N SER A 134 -1.37 -25.33 2.52
CA SER A 134 -0.88 -24.04 3.02
C SER A 134 -1.74 -22.88 2.51
N PHE A 135 -2.02 -22.86 1.20
CA PHE A 135 -2.94 -21.92 0.57
C PHE A 135 -4.35 -21.98 1.19
N LEU A 136 -4.92 -23.18 1.32
CA LEU A 136 -6.27 -23.35 1.90
C LEU A 136 -6.37 -22.90 3.36
N ALA A 137 -5.26 -22.81 4.09
CA ALA A 137 -5.23 -22.28 5.44
C ALA A 137 -5.42 -20.76 5.48
N SER A 138 -5.01 -20.05 4.43
CA SER A 138 -5.15 -18.59 4.27
C SER A 138 -6.31 -18.19 3.35
N PHE A 139 -6.99 -19.15 2.71
CA PHE A 139 -8.09 -18.87 1.81
C PHE A 139 -9.19 -18.03 2.47
N GLY A 140 -9.52 -16.90 1.85
CA GLY A 140 -10.50 -15.93 2.33
C GLY A 140 -9.90 -14.76 3.11
N GLU A 141 -8.59 -14.74 3.39
CA GLU A 141 -7.91 -13.57 3.96
C GLU A 141 -8.00 -12.36 3.01
N THR A 142 -8.10 -11.16 3.58
CA THR A 142 -8.17 -9.89 2.84
C THR A 142 -7.34 -8.83 3.53
N CYS A 143 -6.80 -7.90 2.76
CA CYS A 143 -6.16 -6.69 3.27
C CYS A 143 -7.01 -5.94 4.31
N GLY A 144 -6.39 -5.55 5.42
CA GLY A 144 -7.04 -4.76 6.48
C GLY A 144 -7.93 -5.55 7.46
N GLN A 145 -7.87 -6.88 7.46
CA GLN A 145 -8.47 -7.73 8.51
C GLN A 145 -7.50 -8.12 9.62
#